data_AF-A0A4Z0V3A5-F1
#
_entry.id   AF-A0A4Z0V3A5-F1
#
_cell.length_a   1.000
_cell.length_b   1.000
_cell.length_c   1.000
_cell.angle_alpha   90.00
_cell.angle_beta   90.00
_cell.angle_gamma   90.00
#
_symmetry.space_group_name_H-M   'P 1'
#
loop_
_entity.id
_entity.type
_entity.pdbx_description
1 polymer ?
#
loop_
_entity_poly.entity_id
_entity_poly.type
_entity_poly.pdbx_seq_one_letter_code
_entity_poly.pdbx_strand_id
1 'polypeptide(L)'
;MKNKGNITRPPVSSMQIYCILISALLSVVRVYASTTADSVYFHIKADTMREIRAGQVVELTYALVNAQFDSVSPPVFNSSIEVIEGPKSHEGSSYAIINGVGRKSRESGFSYIVQFRQSGEVELPSASVKAGNRTYTTPECRVTVHPAVVDMNKLKCSLKVERMAGGYAKYCATLTCNACPDQNPPLLSINGKIFRPTRKSFSISNGKEEYVYEYFFNDDSYEVSCEELTFGGKPYSVKPKKGKLAGADFLIAIVVTGALFELAWWLACRRRYREDKDALLAEFVLEKKALPLTVSWAYTHYGVSHTLLLFSVLFLATTGVAIYTDSLFMSVFFWLGIAFVPLAYLSYRHQRRKLDFQSIPTTLDEQAIYDRIYNLAATYDWDVDHYGEDCIVAHTNPAIWHLTWGEQIFIVFDKGQVWVNSVNDLNKRTSPFSFGYAKRNVRRIRDALTQSAAIRD
;
A
#
# COMPACT_ATOMS: atom_id res chain seq x y z
N MET A 1 62.06 84.86 76.96
CA MET A 1 61.38 84.03 77.98
C MET A 1 59.88 84.17 77.82
N LYS A 2 59.19 83.02 77.81
CA LYS A 2 57.72 82.76 77.80
C LYS A 2 56.78 83.97 77.89
N ASN A 3 55.78 84.02 77.02
CA ASN A 3 54.40 83.98 77.51
C ASN A 3 53.36 83.51 76.49
N LYS A 4 52.38 82.75 77.02
CA LYS A 4 51.14 82.33 76.36
C LYS A 4 50.28 83.56 76.03
N GLY A 5 49.51 83.49 74.94
CA GLY A 5 48.41 84.43 74.71
C GLY A 5 47.69 84.23 73.38
N ASN A 6 46.55 83.52 73.46
CA ASN A 6 45.35 83.58 72.61
C ASN A 6 45.49 83.75 71.09
N ILE A 7 45.04 82.72 70.36
CA ILE A 7 44.45 82.90 69.03
C ILE A 7 43.07 82.24 68.99
N THR A 8 42.11 83.11 68.69
CA THR A 8 40.70 83.00 68.38
C THR A 8 40.37 81.86 67.40
N ARG A 9 39.30 81.11 67.67
CA ARG A 9 38.74 80.08 66.79
C ARG A 9 38.06 80.72 65.55
N PRO A 10 38.35 80.27 64.32
CA PRO A 10 37.53 80.56 63.14
C PRO A 10 36.38 79.53 63.00
N PRO A 11 35.35 79.81 62.18
CA PRO A 11 34.02 79.20 62.29
C PRO A 11 33.93 77.81 61.66
N VAL A 12 33.11 76.97 62.28
CA VAL A 12 32.76 75.62 61.81
C VAL A 12 32.02 75.73 60.46
N SER A 13 32.54 75.03 59.45
CA SER A 13 31.96 74.90 58.12
C SER A 13 30.53 74.31 58.19
N SER A 14 29.64 74.87 57.37
CA SER A 14 28.21 74.53 57.26
C SER A 14 27.90 73.06 56.92
N MET A 15 28.90 72.25 56.59
CA MET A 15 28.74 70.81 56.35
C MET A 15 28.64 69.95 57.62
N GLN A 16 29.19 70.39 58.77
CA GLN A 16 29.06 69.63 60.02
C GLN A 16 27.70 69.84 60.72
N ILE A 17 27.02 70.96 60.42
CA ILE A 17 25.71 71.28 60.97
C ILE A 17 24.61 70.43 60.30
N TYR A 18 24.74 70.12 59.00
CA TYR A 18 23.80 69.24 58.29
C TYR A 18 23.89 67.77 58.73
N CYS A 19 25.08 67.26 59.06
CA CYS A 19 25.25 65.88 59.52
C CYS A 19 24.71 65.64 60.95
N ILE A 20 24.69 66.68 61.80
CA ILE A 20 24.13 66.60 63.16
C ILE A 20 22.61 66.83 63.16
N LEU A 21 22.07 67.65 62.23
CA LEU A 21 20.62 67.80 62.09
C LEU A 21 19.92 66.58 61.45
N ILE A 22 20.58 65.82 60.58
CA ILE A 22 20.00 64.60 59.99
C ILE A 22 19.99 63.43 60.99
N SER A 23 20.89 63.41 61.97
CA SER A 23 20.93 62.39 63.02
C SER A 23 19.96 62.66 64.18
N ALA A 24 19.45 63.89 64.31
CA ALA A 24 18.50 64.29 65.37
C ALA A 24 17.01 64.30 64.94
N LEU A 25 16.70 64.11 63.64
CA LEU A 25 15.32 64.06 63.12
C LEU A 25 14.76 62.63 62.90
N LEU A 26 15.55 61.58 63.14
CA LEU A 26 15.03 60.23 63.28
C LEU A 26 14.54 60.03 64.71
N SER A 27 13.37 60.63 64.96
CA SER A 27 12.51 60.24 66.08
C SER A 27 12.40 58.72 66.10
N VAL A 28 12.68 58.14 67.25
CA VAL A 28 12.43 56.73 67.58
C VAL A 28 10.96 56.43 67.33
N VAL A 29 10.61 56.06 66.10
CA VAL A 29 9.47 55.20 65.86
C VAL A 29 9.99 53.82 66.21
N ARG A 30 9.66 53.37 67.43
CA ARG A 30 9.56 51.93 67.72
C ARG A 30 8.57 51.36 66.70
N VAL A 31 9.07 50.96 65.54
CA VAL A 31 8.39 49.94 64.78
C VAL A 31 8.58 48.69 65.61
N TYR A 32 7.49 48.27 66.26
CA TYR A 32 7.34 46.89 66.69
C TYR A 32 7.74 46.05 65.48
N ALA A 33 8.92 45.44 65.52
CA ALA A 33 9.23 44.34 64.65
C ALA A 33 8.20 43.27 65.02
N SER A 34 7.09 43.23 64.28
CA SER A 34 6.20 42.09 64.32
C SER A 34 7.08 40.91 63.91
N THR A 35 7.38 40.07 64.87
CA THR A 35 7.92 38.73 64.68
C THR A 35 6.87 37.91 63.93
N THR A 36 6.68 38.18 62.63
CA THR A 36 6.10 37.19 61.74
C THR A 36 7.22 36.22 61.42
N ALA A 37 7.24 35.14 62.21
CA ALA A 37 8.10 33.97 62.06
C ALA A 37 8.22 33.52 60.60
N ASP A 38 9.30 32.80 60.30
CA ASP A 38 9.43 31.96 59.11
C ASP A 38 8.20 31.03 59.00
N SER A 39 7.16 31.49 58.30
CA SER A 39 5.90 30.77 58.22
C SER A 39 6.13 29.47 57.46
N VAL A 40 5.76 28.35 58.06
CA VAL A 40 5.71 27.05 57.41
C VAL A 40 4.42 26.98 56.60
N TYR A 41 4.54 26.72 55.30
CA TYR A 41 3.41 26.55 54.40
C TYR A 41 3.74 25.53 53.31
N PHE A 42 2.69 24.95 52.72
CA PHE A 42 2.79 23.92 51.70
C PHE A 42 2.10 24.40 50.43
N HIS A 43 2.82 24.40 49.32
CA HIS A 43 2.32 24.89 48.04
C HIS A 43 2.69 23.97 46.88
N ILE A 44 1.97 24.15 45.77
CA ILE A 44 2.25 23.49 44.49
C ILE A 44 2.95 24.51 43.60
N LYS A 45 4.06 24.12 43.00
CA LYS A 45 4.74 24.84 41.92
C LYS A 45 4.58 24.02 40.64
N ALA A 46 3.99 24.63 39.63
CA ALA A 46 4.16 24.22 38.25
C ALA A 46 5.14 25.20 37.61
N ASP A 47 6.07 24.75 36.77
CA ASP A 47 6.90 25.66 35.99
C ASP A 47 6.05 26.37 34.92
N THR A 48 5.40 27.47 35.31
CA THR A 48 4.52 28.28 34.47
C THR A 48 5.27 29.39 33.72
N MET A 49 6.61 29.40 33.72
CA MET A 49 7.39 30.41 32.98
C MET A 49 7.20 30.26 31.45
N ARG A 50 6.53 29.20 31.01
CA ARG A 50 6.07 28.95 29.64
C ARG A 50 4.58 28.60 29.68
N GLU A 51 3.83 28.99 28.66
CA GLU A 51 2.44 28.54 28.47
C GLU A 51 2.38 27.00 28.50
N ILE A 52 1.59 26.44 29.42
CA ILE A 52 1.41 24.98 29.53
C ILE A 52 0.52 24.52 28.37
N ARG A 53 0.91 23.45 27.67
CA ARG A 53 0.17 22.91 26.53
C ARG A 53 -0.21 21.46 26.70
N ALA A 54 -1.32 21.04 26.09
CA ALA A 54 -1.71 19.65 26.03
C ALA A 54 -0.60 18.83 25.34
N GLY A 55 -0.25 17.67 25.90
CA GLY A 55 0.87 16.84 25.46
C GLY A 55 2.25 17.28 25.97
N GLN A 56 2.39 18.46 26.57
CA GLN A 56 3.66 18.90 27.14
C GLN A 56 3.93 18.22 28.49
N VAL A 57 5.16 17.77 28.66
CA VAL A 57 5.66 17.25 29.94
C VAL A 57 6.05 18.40 30.86
N VAL A 58 5.52 18.41 32.08
CA VAL A 58 5.72 19.46 33.08
C VAL A 58 6.08 18.82 34.42
N GLU A 59 6.97 19.45 35.18
CA GLU A 59 7.24 19.07 36.56
C GLU A 59 6.26 19.78 37.51
N LEU A 60 5.52 19.00 38.30
CA LEU A 60 4.69 19.48 39.39
C LEU A 60 5.40 19.21 40.72
N THR A 61 5.77 20.28 41.43
CA THR A 61 6.52 20.21 42.69
C THR A 61 5.63 20.60 43.85
N TYR A 62 5.53 19.71 44.83
CA TYR A 62 4.85 19.93 46.10
C TYR A 62 5.91 20.25 47.15
N ALA A 63 5.98 21.50 47.60
CA ALA A 63 7.07 21.98 48.43
C ALA A 63 6.55 22.54 49.76
N LEU A 64 7.10 22.01 50.86
CA LEU A 64 6.93 22.47 52.23
C LEU A 64 8.08 23.42 52.56
N VAL A 65 7.74 24.66 52.93
CA VAL A 65 8.71 25.71 53.21
C VAL A 65 9.05 25.74 54.70
N ASN A 66 10.34 25.84 55.00
CA ASN A 66 10.92 26.00 56.34
C ASN A 66 10.63 24.85 57.33
N ALA A 67 10.25 23.67 56.83
CA ALA A 67 10.07 22.45 57.62
C ALA A 67 10.40 21.19 56.81
N GLN A 68 10.52 20.05 57.50
CA GLN A 68 10.52 18.70 56.93
C GLN A 68 9.25 17.98 57.37
N PHE A 69 8.75 17.08 56.53
CA PHE A 69 7.53 16.32 56.82
C PHE A 69 7.84 14.91 57.30
N ASP A 70 7.01 14.41 58.22
CA ASP A 70 7.11 13.07 58.79
C ASP A 70 6.30 12.05 57.96
N SER A 71 5.21 12.51 57.33
CA SER A 71 4.36 11.67 56.49
C SER A 71 3.64 12.47 55.41
N VAL A 72 3.28 11.80 54.32
CA VAL A 72 2.67 12.37 53.12
C VAL A 72 1.37 11.65 52.79
N SER A 73 0.33 12.41 52.47
CA SER A 73 -0.85 11.97 51.74
C SER A 73 -0.72 12.45 50.28
N PRO A 74 -0.35 11.57 49.34
CA PRO A 74 -0.01 11.97 47.97
C PRO A 74 -1.24 12.47 47.20
N PRO A 75 -1.04 13.28 46.15
CA PRO A 75 -2.12 13.75 45.29
C PRO A 75 -2.76 12.60 44.50
N VAL A 76 -4.07 12.69 44.27
CA VAL A 76 -4.82 11.73 43.46
C VAL A 76 -5.08 12.34 42.07
N PHE A 77 -4.35 11.87 41.06
CA PHE A 77 -4.47 12.37 39.69
C PHE A 77 -5.73 11.82 39.00
N ASN A 78 -6.46 12.71 38.31
CA ASN A 78 -7.60 12.33 37.48
C ASN A 78 -7.17 12.03 36.04
N SER A 79 -8.11 11.68 35.17
CA SER A 79 -7.83 11.31 33.77
C SER A 79 -7.26 12.45 32.91
N SER A 80 -7.27 13.69 33.38
CA SER A 80 -6.78 14.87 32.64
C SER A 80 -5.27 15.06 32.78
N ILE A 81 -4.64 14.41 33.76
CA ILE A 81 -3.20 14.47 34.04
C ILE A 81 -2.63 13.05 34.06
N GLU A 82 -1.69 12.76 33.17
CA GLU A 82 -0.95 11.50 33.16
C GLU A 82 0.36 11.64 33.92
N VAL A 83 0.61 10.76 34.88
CA VAL A 83 1.88 10.70 35.61
C VAL A 83 2.87 9.88 34.80
N ILE A 84 3.93 10.53 34.31
CA ILE A 84 5.02 9.87 33.57
C ILE A 84 6.03 9.29 34.55
N GLU A 85 6.39 10.05 35.58
CA GLU A 85 7.44 9.66 36.52
C GLU A 85 7.25 10.34 37.89
N GLY A 86 7.55 9.63 38.97
CA GLY A 86 7.51 10.16 40.33
C GLY A 86 6.75 9.26 41.32
N PRO A 87 6.73 9.62 42.62
CA PRO A 87 7.33 10.84 43.18
C PRO A 87 8.87 10.82 43.20
N LYS A 88 9.50 11.97 42.94
CA LYS A 88 10.94 12.23 43.13
C LYS A 88 11.13 13.13 44.35
N SER A 89 12.19 12.92 45.13
CA SER A 89 12.52 13.80 46.26
C SER A 89 12.88 15.20 45.76
N HIS A 90 12.37 16.23 46.43
CA HIS A 90 12.67 17.63 46.14
C HIS A 90 13.27 18.32 47.36
N GLU A 91 14.45 18.92 47.20
CA GLU A 91 15.03 19.83 48.18
C GLU A 91 15.49 21.11 47.48
N GLY A 92 15.21 22.26 48.10
CA GLY A 92 15.54 23.57 47.57
C GLY A 92 15.96 24.53 48.67
N SER A 93 16.72 25.55 48.30
CA SER A 93 16.90 26.71 49.18
C SER A 93 16.93 27.97 48.34
N SER A 94 16.27 29.01 48.82
CA SER A 94 16.30 30.33 48.18
C SER A 94 16.70 31.39 49.18
N TYR A 95 17.32 32.46 48.67
CA TYR A 95 17.70 33.62 49.45
C TYR A 95 17.10 34.86 48.78
N ALA A 96 16.35 35.65 49.54
CA ALA A 96 15.73 36.87 49.06
C ALA A 96 16.02 38.02 50.05
N ILE A 97 16.31 39.21 49.53
CA ILE A 97 16.43 40.41 50.35
C ILE A 97 15.07 41.11 50.32
N ILE A 98 14.34 41.05 51.44
CA ILE A 98 13.02 41.66 51.57
C ILE A 98 13.14 42.81 52.57
N ASN A 99 12.85 44.04 52.14
CA ASN A 99 12.97 45.25 52.96
C ASN A 99 14.35 45.42 53.62
N GLY A 100 15.43 45.11 52.90
CA GLY A 100 16.81 45.24 53.40
C GLY A 100 17.27 44.13 54.34
N VAL A 101 16.42 43.14 54.64
CA VAL A 101 16.75 41.98 55.48
C VAL A 101 16.86 40.74 54.60
N GLY A 102 17.99 40.03 54.70
CA GLY A 102 18.18 38.74 54.06
C GLY A 102 17.29 37.67 54.67
N ARG A 103 16.44 37.05 53.88
CA ARG A 103 15.62 35.88 54.26
C ARG A 103 16.09 34.67 53.47
N LYS A 104 16.34 33.58 54.19
CA LYS A 104 16.64 32.28 53.61
C LYS A 104 15.44 31.37 53.83
N SER A 105 14.88 30.82 52.76
CA SER A 105 13.89 29.75 52.84
C SER A 105 14.51 28.42 52.42
N ARG A 106 14.10 27.35 53.09
CA ARG A 106 14.39 25.98 52.69
C ARG A 106 13.10 25.31 52.27
N GLU A 107 13.15 24.57 51.17
CA GLU A 107 12.03 23.80 50.67
C GLU A 107 12.38 22.32 50.76
N SER A 108 11.47 21.52 51.30
CA SER A 108 11.52 20.06 51.22
C SER A 108 10.21 19.55 50.65
N GLY A 109 10.23 18.48 49.88
CA GLY A 109 9.04 18.09 49.13
C GLY A 109 9.23 16.90 48.23
N PHE A 110 8.33 16.80 47.27
CA PHE A 110 8.39 15.81 46.20
C PHE A 110 7.85 16.39 44.90
N SER A 111 8.32 15.87 43.77
CA SER A 111 7.86 16.27 42.44
C SER A 111 7.38 15.08 41.60
N TYR A 112 6.50 15.38 40.66
CA TYR A 112 6.00 14.47 39.64
C TYR A 112 6.27 15.06 38.26
N ILE A 113 6.72 14.22 37.33
CA ILE A 113 6.74 14.52 35.90
C ILE A 113 5.40 14.09 35.34
N VAL A 114 4.62 15.05 34.86
CA VAL A 114 3.25 14.82 34.38
C VAL A 114 3.05 15.35 32.97
N GLN A 115 2.02 14.85 32.29
CA GLN A 115 1.58 15.33 30.98
C GLN A 115 0.08 15.68 31.04
N PHE A 116 -0.27 16.90 30.64
CA PHE A 116 -1.67 17.31 30.53
C PHE A 116 -2.28 16.73 29.24
N ARG A 117 -3.42 16.04 29.35
CA ARG A 117 -4.05 15.36 28.21
C ARG A 117 -5.04 16.22 27.42
N GLN A 118 -5.62 17.24 28.05
CA GLN A 118 -6.67 18.06 27.47
C GLN A 118 -6.33 19.54 27.63
N SER A 119 -6.71 20.35 26.64
CA SER A 119 -6.67 21.81 26.77
C SER A 119 -7.87 22.32 27.57
N GLY A 120 -7.71 23.42 28.28
CA GLY A 120 -8.73 24.03 29.13
C GLY A 120 -8.20 24.32 30.53
N GLU A 121 -9.09 24.71 31.45
CA GLU A 121 -8.74 24.81 32.87
C GLU A 121 -8.63 23.41 33.48
N VAL A 122 -7.46 23.08 34.02
CA VAL A 122 -7.22 21.83 34.72
C VAL A 122 -6.93 22.13 36.18
N GLU A 123 -7.66 21.46 37.07
CA GLU A 123 -7.44 21.51 38.51
C GLU A 123 -6.28 20.59 38.90
N LEU A 124 -5.29 21.14 39.60
CA LEU A 124 -4.16 20.38 40.13
C LEU A 124 -4.57 19.65 41.41
N PRO A 125 -4.29 18.35 41.55
CA PRO A 125 -4.72 17.58 42.70
C PRO A 125 -4.03 18.05 43.98
N SER A 126 -4.81 18.23 45.04
CA SER A 126 -4.27 18.62 46.34
C SER A 126 -3.43 17.50 46.97
N ALA A 127 -2.38 17.85 47.71
CA ALA A 127 -1.65 16.95 48.57
C ALA A 127 -1.62 17.48 50.01
N SER A 128 -1.40 16.58 50.98
CA SER A 128 -1.23 16.97 52.38
C SER A 128 -0.01 16.33 53.01
N VAL A 129 0.66 17.05 53.91
CA VAL A 129 1.83 16.55 54.66
C VAL A 129 1.66 16.83 56.14
N LYS A 130 2.17 15.93 57.00
CA LYS A 130 2.28 16.19 58.44
C LYS A 130 3.71 16.60 58.77
N ALA A 131 3.86 17.72 59.45
CA ALA A 131 5.15 18.18 59.97
C ALA A 131 4.97 18.53 61.45
N GLY A 132 5.55 17.71 62.33
CA GLY A 132 5.27 17.74 63.76
C GLY A 132 3.79 17.44 64.04
N ASN A 133 3.15 18.28 64.87
CA ASN A 133 1.74 18.08 65.26
C ASN A 133 0.72 18.83 64.37
N ARG A 134 1.13 19.26 63.18
CA ARG A 134 0.28 20.03 62.25
C ARG A 134 0.24 19.37 60.87
N THR A 135 -0.93 19.44 60.23
CA THR A 135 -1.14 19.00 58.85
C THR A 135 -1.20 20.23 57.96
N TYR A 136 -0.44 20.22 56.87
CA TYR A 136 -0.42 21.26 55.86
C TYR A 136 -0.95 20.70 54.55
N THR A 137 -1.91 21.40 53.95
CA THR A 137 -2.56 21.01 52.70
C THR A 137 -2.29 22.07 51.66
N THR A 138 -1.99 21.66 50.44
CA THR A 138 -1.82 22.60 49.34
C THR A 138 -3.12 23.32 49.01
N PRO A 139 -3.08 24.61 48.64
CA PRO A 139 -4.27 25.31 48.17
C PRO A 139 -4.79 24.71 46.87
N GLU A 140 -6.08 24.90 46.61
CA GLU A 140 -6.66 24.62 45.29
C GLU A 140 -5.96 25.46 44.23
N CYS A 141 -5.45 24.81 43.19
CA CYS A 141 -4.69 25.45 42.13
C CYS A 141 -5.22 25.01 40.78
N ARG A 142 -5.49 25.96 39.89
CA ARG A 142 -5.90 25.71 38.51
C ARG A 142 -4.86 26.23 37.55
N VAL A 143 -4.63 25.48 36.49
CA VAL A 143 -3.73 25.88 35.39
C VAL A 143 -4.48 25.90 34.08
N THR A 144 -4.23 26.92 33.26
CA THR A 144 -4.76 26.99 31.90
C THR A 144 -3.83 26.22 30.96
N VAL A 145 -4.35 25.14 30.40
CA VAL A 145 -3.64 24.31 29.41
C VAL A 145 -4.07 24.75 28.02
N HIS A 146 -3.15 25.34 27.27
CA HIS A 146 -3.40 25.73 25.88
C HIS A 146 -3.38 24.49 24.96
N PRO A 147 -4.01 24.57 23.78
CA PRO A 147 -3.84 23.56 22.75
C PRO A 147 -2.35 23.38 22.39
N ALA A 148 -1.98 22.17 21.98
CA ALA A 148 -0.65 21.90 21.44
C ALA A 148 -0.37 22.85 20.25
N VAL A 149 0.80 23.52 20.21
CA VAL A 149 1.25 24.17 18.96
C VAL A 149 1.73 23.07 18.05
N VAL A 150 0.82 22.56 17.24
CA VAL A 150 1.19 21.61 16.20
C VAL A 150 1.61 22.41 14.98
N ASP A 151 2.91 22.36 14.67
CA ASP A 151 3.42 22.83 13.38
C ASP A 151 2.87 21.90 12.29
N MET A 152 1.77 22.32 11.66
CA MET A 152 1.07 21.54 10.64
C MET A 152 1.98 21.14 9.47
N ASN A 153 3.07 21.88 9.21
CA ASN A 153 4.03 21.55 8.15
C ASN A 153 4.92 20.36 8.53
N LYS A 154 5.09 20.08 9.83
CA LYS A 154 5.87 18.96 10.36
C LYS A 154 5.00 17.77 10.77
N LEU A 155 3.69 17.95 10.86
CA LEU A 155 2.73 16.91 11.21
C LEU A 155 2.64 15.84 10.12
N LYS A 156 2.84 14.58 10.52
CA LYS A 156 2.78 13.41 9.65
C LYS A 156 2.00 12.31 10.35
N CYS A 157 0.84 11.99 9.78
CA CYS A 157 0.11 10.78 10.10
C CYS A 157 0.07 9.83 8.90
N SER A 158 0.20 8.53 9.15
CA SER A 158 0.09 7.49 8.13
C SER A 158 -0.83 6.39 8.59
N LEU A 159 -1.75 5.99 7.71
CA LEU A 159 -2.62 4.83 7.89
C LEU A 159 -2.12 3.68 7.02
N LYS A 160 -1.82 2.54 7.66
CA LYS A 160 -1.46 1.29 7.00
C LYS A 160 -2.47 0.21 7.37
N VAL A 161 -2.70 -0.75 6.47
CA VAL A 161 -3.53 -1.92 6.74
C VAL A 161 -2.74 -3.14 6.35
N GLU A 162 -2.52 -4.04 7.30
CA GLU A 162 -1.73 -5.24 7.14
C GLU A 162 -2.60 -6.48 7.41
N ARG A 163 -2.32 -7.57 6.71
CA ARG A 163 -2.99 -8.85 6.93
C ARG A 163 -2.25 -9.61 8.03
N MET A 164 -2.99 -10.08 9.03
CA MET A 164 -2.41 -10.80 10.15
C MET A 164 -2.21 -12.28 9.80
N ALA A 165 -1.03 -12.83 10.14
CA ALA A 165 -0.71 -14.24 9.97
C ALA A 165 -1.04 -15.01 11.26
N GLY A 166 -2.22 -15.62 11.31
CA GLY A 166 -2.67 -16.45 12.44
C GLY A 166 -3.20 -15.63 13.62
N GLY A 167 -4.50 -15.74 13.86
CA GLY A 167 -5.20 -15.07 14.97
C GLY A 167 -6.70 -15.01 14.74
N TYR A 168 -7.44 -14.48 15.73
CA TYR A 168 -8.89 -14.24 15.60
C TYR A 168 -9.22 -13.08 14.65
N ALA A 169 -8.28 -12.16 14.40
CA ALA A 169 -8.45 -11.01 13.53
C ALA A 169 -7.72 -11.19 12.18
N LYS A 170 -8.37 -10.87 11.06
CA LYS A 170 -7.85 -11.05 9.70
C LYS A 170 -6.97 -9.88 9.25
N TYR A 171 -7.33 -8.67 9.65
CA TYR A 171 -6.62 -7.43 9.30
C TYR A 171 -6.33 -6.57 10.53
N CYS A 172 -5.22 -5.83 10.47
CA CYS A 172 -4.86 -4.79 11.42
C CYS A 172 -4.66 -3.47 10.66
N ALA A 173 -5.46 -2.46 10.99
CA ALA A 173 -5.19 -1.10 10.56
C ALA A 173 -4.36 -0.39 11.62
N THR A 174 -3.25 0.23 11.21
CA THR A 174 -2.32 0.94 12.08
C THR A 174 -2.27 2.41 11.67
N LEU A 175 -2.73 3.29 12.56
CA LEU A 175 -2.59 4.73 12.43
C LEU A 175 -1.39 5.18 13.26
N THR A 176 -0.39 5.75 12.60
CA THR A 176 0.82 6.29 13.24
C THR A 176 0.88 7.79 13.04
N CYS A 177 1.06 8.56 14.11
CA CYS A 177 1.16 10.01 14.10
C CYS A 177 2.37 10.48 14.91
N ASN A 178 3.03 11.55 14.48
CA ASN A 178 4.16 12.15 15.20
C ASN A 178 3.78 13.26 16.20
N ALA A 179 2.48 13.38 16.49
CA ALA A 179 1.91 14.24 17.51
C ALA A 179 0.65 13.56 18.08
N CYS A 180 0.24 13.91 19.29
CA CYS A 180 -1.00 13.42 19.88
C CYS A 180 -2.20 14.08 19.16
N PRO A 181 -3.15 13.31 18.60
CA PRO A 181 -4.40 13.87 18.09
C PRO A 181 -5.24 14.46 19.22
N ASP A 182 -6.10 15.43 18.90
CA ASP A 182 -7.04 16.01 19.88
C ASP A 182 -8.07 14.96 20.32
N GLN A 183 -8.55 14.13 19.37
CA GLN A 183 -9.28 12.91 19.66
C GLN A 183 -8.29 11.82 20.05
N ASN A 184 -8.00 11.67 21.34
CA ASN A 184 -7.15 10.60 21.85
C ASN A 184 -7.95 9.63 22.76
N PRO A 185 -8.30 8.42 22.29
CA PRO A 185 -7.91 7.82 21.02
C PRO A 185 -8.72 8.31 19.81
N PRO A 186 -8.13 8.33 18.61
CA PRO A 186 -8.84 8.66 17.37
C PRO A 186 -9.83 7.55 16.99
N LEU A 187 -10.80 7.87 16.15
CA LEU A 187 -11.81 6.92 15.65
C LEU A 187 -11.54 6.61 14.17
N LEU A 188 -11.71 5.33 13.80
CA LEU A 188 -11.68 4.89 12.40
C LEU A 188 -13.06 4.42 11.96
N SER A 189 -13.49 4.85 10.78
CA SER A 189 -14.59 4.22 10.06
C SER A 189 -14.04 3.06 9.22
N ILE A 190 -14.49 1.85 9.52
CA ILE A 190 -14.17 0.62 8.80
C ILE A 190 -15.49 0.12 8.21
N ASN A 191 -15.59 0.11 6.87
CA ASN A 191 -16.82 -0.28 6.16
C ASN A 191 -18.07 0.49 6.63
N GLY A 192 -17.91 1.78 6.94
CA GLY A 192 -18.99 2.66 7.42
C GLY A 192 -19.36 2.49 8.90
N LYS A 193 -18.68 1.60 9.63
CA LYS A 193 -18.87 1.42 11.08
C LYS A 193 -17.69 2.04 11.84
N ILE A 194 -17.98 2.68 12.96
CA ILE A 194 -16.99 3.41 13.76
C ILE A 194 -16.36 2.46 14.78
N PHE A 195 -15.02 2.45 14.82
CA PHE A 195 -14.23 1.62 15.72
C PHE A 195 -13.27 2.47 16.56
N ARG A 196 -13.08 2.04 17.81
CA ARG A 196 -12.02 2.50 18.71
C ARG A 196 -10.79 1.59 18.56
N PRO A 197 -9.57 2.09 18.81
CA PRO A 197 -8.38 1.27 18.73
C PRO A 197 -8.39 0.19 19.81
N THR A 198 -7.94 -1.00 19.41
CA THR A 198 -7.76 -2.14 20.31
C THR A 198 -6.47 -1.98 21.12
N ARG A 199 -5.42 -1.41 20.52
CA ARG A 199 -4.15 -1.11 21.18
C ARG A 199 -3.68 0.29 20.86
N LYS A 200 -2.97 0.87 21.82
CA LYS A 200 -2.31 2.17 21.70
C LYS A 200 -0.90 2.06 22.26
N SER A 201 0.06 2.69 21.62
CA SER A 201 1.42 2.83 22.12
C SER A 201 1.96 4.23 21.86
N PHE A 202 2.90 4.63 22.71
CA PHE A 202 3.58 5.90 22.65
C PHE A 202 5.08 5.64 22.81
N SER A 203 5.89 6.31 22.00
CA SER A 203 7.34 6.26 22.14
C SER A 203 7.96 7.64 21.89
N ILE A 204 9.07 7.90 22.57
CA ILE A 204 9.91 9.07 22.38
C ILE A 204 11.32 8.59 22.06
N SER A 205 11.84 8.95 20.90
CA SER A 205 13.21 8.63 20.51
C SER A 205 13.86 9.83 19.83
N ASN A 206 15.05 10.25 20.30
CA ASN A 206 15.78 11.42 19.77
C ASN A 206 14.93 12.70 19.67
N GLY A 207 14.04 12.94 20.64
CA GLY A 207 13.13 14.09 20.65
C GLY A 207 12.02 14.03 19.60
N LYS A 208 11.79 12.88 18.97
CA LYS A 208 10.65 12.62 18.10
C LYS A 208 9.64 11.77 18.85
N GLU A 209 8.42 12.27 18.92
CA GLU A 209 7.27 11.54 19.46
C GLU A 209 6.63 10.69 18.37
N GLU A 210 6.16 9.50 18.75
CA GLU A 210 5.41 8.61 17.87
C GLU A 210 4.24 7.98 18.65
N TYR A 211 3.03 8.21 18.16
CA TYR A 211 1.77 7.68 18.66
C TYR A 211 1.24 6.66 17.66
N VAL A 212 1.00 5.43 18.12
CA VAL A 212 0.54 4.33 17.28
C VAL A 212 -0.78 3.77 17.82
N TYR A 213 -1.76 3.62 16.93
CA TYR A 213 -3.10 3.11 17.23
C TYR A 213 -3.41 1.93 16.32
N GLU A 214 -3.73 0.78 16.89
CA GLU A 214 -4.00 -0.47 16.16
C GLU A 214 -5.46 -0.87 16.28
N TYR A 215 -6.07 -1.23 15.15
CA TYR A 215 -7.48 -1.60 15.02
C TYR A 215 -7.56 -2.96 14.34
N PHE A 216 -8.03 -3.96 15.08
CA PHE A 216 -8.18 -5.32 14.57
C PHE A 216 -9.62 -5.56 14.09
N PHE A 217 -9.78 -6.08 12.88
CA PHE A 217 -11.10 -6.34 12.30
C PHE A 217 -11.12 -7.57 11.39
N ASN A 218 -12.33 -8.08 11.17
CA ASN A 218 -12.63 -9.31 10.45
C ASN A 218 -13.64 -9.06 9.34
N ASP A 219 -13.17 -8.47 8.24
CA ASP A 219 -13.99 -8.30 7.05
C ASP A 219 -13.26 -8.84 5.82
N ASP A 220 -14.00 -9.27 4.80
CA ASP A 220 -13.43 -9.79 3.56
C ASP A 220 -12.96 -8.71 2.59
N SER A 221 -13.62 -7.55 2.64
CA SER A 221 -13.26 -6.29 1.99
C SER A 221 -13.21 -5.20 3.04
N TYR A 222 -12.38 -4.18 2.83
CA TYR A 222 -12.29 -3.06 3.77
C TYR A 222 -12.22 -1.71 3.06
N GLU A 223 -12.92 -0.74 3.62
CA GLU A 223 -12.71 0.68 3.41
C GLU A 223 -12.45 1.30 4.79
N VAL A 224 -11.20 1.73 5.02
CA VAL A 224 -10.75 2.30 6.29
C VAL A 224 -10.44 3.78 6.08
N SER A 225 -11.10 4.64 6.85
CA SER A 225 -10.88 6.09 6.86
C SER A 225 -10.87 6.63 8.29
N CYS A 226 -10.10 7.69 8.54
CA CYS A 226 -10.12 8.38 9.82
C CYS A 226 -11.35 9.29 9.91
N GLU A 227 -12.06 9.22 11.02
CA GLU A 227 -13.17 10.12 11.32
C GLU A 227 -12.62 11.34 12.05
N GLU A 228 -12.77 12.53 11.45
CA GLU A 228 -12.47 13.83 12.06
C GLU A 228 -11.14 13.92 12.83
N LEU A 229 -10.03 13.44 12.25
CA LEU A 229 -8.72 13.55 12.88
C LEU A 229 -8.30 15.03 12.97
N THR A 230 -8.13 15.56 14.19
CA THR A 230 -7.75 16.97 14.42
C THR A 230 -6.53 17.13 15.32
N PHE A 231 -5.82 18.24 15.12
CA PHE A 231 -4.66 18.66 15.90
C PHE A 231 -4.73 20.15 16.22
N GLY A 232 -4.76 20.51 17.49
CA GLY A 232 -4.94 21.90 17.92
C GLY A 232 -6.22 22.54 17.36
N GLY A 233 -7.29 21.75 17.20
CA GLY A 233 -8.58 22.16 16.65
C GLY A 233 -8.63 22.25 15.12
N LYS A 234 -7.56 21.88 14.40
CA LYS A 234 -7.51 21.90 12.93
C LYS A 234 -7.66 20.49 12.35
N PRO A 235 -8.48 20.29 11.30
CA PRO A 235 -8.65 18.98 10.67
C PRO A 235 -7.40 18.58 9.89
N TYR A 236 -7.06 17.29 9.97
CA TYR A 236 -5.96 16.65 9.25
C TYR A 236 -6.48 15.45 8.46
N SER A 237 -6.33 15.50 7.13
CA SER A 237 -6.82 14.43 6.26
C SER A 237 -5.75 13.36 6.05
N VAL A 238 -6.10 12.12 6.37
CA VAL A 238 -5.31 10.93 6.01
C VAL A 238 -6.00 10.21 4.87
N LYS A 239 -5.24 9.83 3.84
CA LYS A 239 -5.80 9.12 2.68
C LYS A 239 -6.46 7.81 3.12
N PRO A 240 -7.72 7.55 2.74
CA PRO A 240 -8.39 6.31 3.10
C PRO A 240 -7.69 5.11 2.44
N LYS A 241 -7.81 3.95 3.07
CA LYS A 241 -7.28 2.68 2.58
C LYS A 241 -8.44 1.77 2.22
N LYS A 242 -8.49 1.35 0.96
CA LYS A 242 -9.44 0.35 0.49
C LYS A 242 -8.70 -0.93 0.13
N GLY A 243 -9.24 -2.07 0.51
CA GLY A 243 -8.69 -3.38 0.21
C GLY A 243 -9.76 -4.40 -0.17
N LYS A 244 -9.40 -5.15 -1.22
CA LYS A 244 -10.16 -6.12 -2.01
C LYS A 244 -11.43 -5.62 -2.70
N LEU A 245 -11.35 -5.63 -4.04
CA LEU A 245 -12.45 -5.83 -4.99
C LEU A 245 -13.35 -6.98 -4.49
N ALA A 246 -14.67 -6.81 -4.57
CA ALA A 246 -15.57 -7.92 -4.31
C ALA A 246 -15.23 -9.09 -5.25
N GLY A 247 -15.40 -10.35 -4.82
CA GLY A 247 -15.09 -11.51 -5.68
C GLY A 247 -15.81 -11.47 -7.04
N ALA A 248 -16.96 -10.79 -7.12
CA ALA A 248 -17.66 -10.50 -8.36
C ALA A 248 -16.86 -9.59 -9.32
N ASP A 249 -16.23 -8.53 -8.81
CA ASP A 249 -15.46 -7.58 -9.61
C ASP A 249 -14.20 -8.24 -10.21
N PHE A 250 -13.60 -9.19 -9.48
CA PHE A 250 -12.49 -10.00 -9.99
C PHE A 250 -12.91 -10.87 -11.18
N LEU A 251 -14.06 -11.55 -11.06
CA LEU A 251 -14.60 -12.36 -12.16
C LEU A 251 -14.97 -11.48 -13.36
N ILE A 252 -15.55 -10.30 -13.13
CA ILE A 252 -15.87 -9.34 -14.18
C ILE A 252 -14.60 -8.90 -14.91
N ALA A 253 -13.53 -8.56 -14.19
CA ALA A 253 -12.26 -8.16 -14.79
C ALA A 253 -11.67 -9.26 -15.69
N ILE A 254 -11.74 -10.53 -15.27
CA ILE A 254 -11.27 -11.67 -16.07
C ILE A 254 -12.11 -11.83 -17.33
N VAL A 255 -13.44 -11.77 -17.21
CA VAL A 255 -14.37 -11.93 -18.33
C VAL A 255 -14.18 -10.80 -19.36
N VAL A 256 -14.07 -9.55 -18.89
CA VAL A 256 -13.82 -8.39 -19.76
C VAL A 256 -12.48 -8.54 -20.47
N THR A 257 -11.43 -8.97 -19.77
CA THR A 257 -10.11 -9.20 -20.38
C THR A 257 -10.17 -10.28 -21.46
N GLY A 258 -10.84 -11.40 -21.19
CA GLY A 258 -11.04 -12.47 -22.17
C GLY A 258 -11.83 -11.99 -23.40
N ALA A 259 -12.90 -11.22 -23.20
CA ALA A 259 -13.70 -10.67 -24.29
C ALA A 259 -12.90 -9.68 -25.17
N LEU A 260 -12.09 -8.81 -24.56
CA LEU A 260 -11.21 -7.89 -25.30
C LEU A 260 -10.15 -8.64 -26.09
N PHE A 261 -9.60 -9.72 -25.52
CA PHE A 261 -8.66 -10.59 -26.23
C PHE A 261 -9.31 -11.22 -27.47
N GLU A 262 -10.52 -11.79 -27.33
CA GLU A 262 -11.22 -12.41 -28.45
C GLU A 262 -11.56 -11.41 -29.55
N LEU A 263 -11.98 -10.21 -29.17
CA LEU A 263 -12.22 -9.12 -30.11
C LEU A 263 -10.93 -8.74 -30.86
N ALA A 264 -9.83 -8.55 -30.14
CA ALA A 264 -8.54 -8.19 -30.74
C ALA A 264 -8.02 -9.27 -31.69
N TRP A 265 -8.12 -10.55 -31.29
CA TRP A 265 -7.74 -11.68 -32.11
C TRP A 265 -8.60 -11.77 -33.37
N TRP A 266 -9.92 -11.65 -33.24
CA TRP A 266 -10.84 -11.65 -34.37
C TRP A 266 -10.55 -10.50 -35.35
N LEU A 267 -10.29 -9.29 -34.85
CA LEU A 267 -9.90 -8.15 -35.67
C LEU A 267 -8.57 -8.39 -36.41
N ALA A 268 -7.59 -8.99 -35.75
CA ALA A 268 -6.30 -9.34 -36.35
C ALA A 268 -6.46 -10.38 -37.47
N CYS A 269 -7.22 -11.45 -37.23
CA CYS A 269 -7.55 -12.46 -38.24
C CYS A 269 -8.33 -11.83 -39.40
N ARG A 270 -9.35 -11.02 -39.12
CA ARG A 270 -10.15 -10.33 -40.14
C ARG A 270 -9.33 -9.37 -40.99
N ARG A 271 -8.32 -8.71 -40.41
CA ARG A 271 -7.42 -7.83 -41.16
C ARG A 271 -6.46 -8.63 -42.03
N ARG A 272 -5.89 -9.70 -41.49
CA ARG A 272 -4.88 -10.52 -42.18
C ARG A 272 -5.46 -11.33 -43.34
N TYR A 273 -6.62 -11.95 -43.13
CA TYR A 273 -7.25 -12.87 -44.08
C TYR A 273 -8.40 -12.22 -44.86
N ARG A 274 -8.41 -10.88 -44.96
CA ARG A 274 -9.48 -10.15 -45.67
C ARG A 274 -9.43 -10.42 -47.18
N GLU A 275 -8.23 -10.37 -47.73
CA GLU A 275 -7.97 -10.53 -49.17
C GLU A 275 -8.00 -12.01 -49.55
N ASP A 276 -7.44 -12.88 -48.70
CA ASP A 276 -7.40 -14.34 -48.90
C ASP A 276 -8.78 -15.01 -48.97
N LYS A 277 -9.84 -14.42 -48.40
CA LYS A 277 -11.16 -15.06 -48.28
C LYS A 277 -11.94 -15.13 -49.60
N ASP A 278 -11.67 -14.21 -50.53
CA ASP A 278 -12.41 -14.07 -51.80
C ASP A 278 -11.55 -14.55 -53.00
N ALA A 279 -10.33 -15.03 -52.75
CA ALA A 279 -9.43 -15.47 -53.80
C ALA A 279 -9.82 -16.86 -54.32
N LEU A 280 -9.69 -17.06 -55.64
CA LEU A 280 -9.82 -18.38 -56.23
C LEU A 280 -8.69 -19.29 -55.73
N LEU A 281 -9.05 -20.49 -55.27
CA LEU A 281 -8.12 -21.41 -54.60
C LEU A 281 -6.87 -21.68 -55.45
N ALA A 282 -7.07 -22.05 -56.73
CA ALA A 282 -5.98 -22.39 -57.62
C ALA A 282 -5.05 -21.20 -57.87
N GLU A 283 -5.59 -20.04 -58.24
CA GLU A 283 -4.81 -18.81 -58.48
C GLU A 283 -4.00 -18.39 -57.25
N PHE A 284 -4.62 -18.42 -56.06
CA PHE A 284 -3.96 -18.07 -54.81
C PHE A 284 -2.82 -19.04 -54.47
N VAL A 285 -3.04 -20.35 -54.65
CA VAL A 285 -2.01 -21.37 -54.37
C VAL A 285 -0.84 -21.21 -55.34
N LEU A 286 -1.08 -20.93 -56.62
CA LEU A 286 -0.01 -20.71 -57.59
C LEU A 286 0.81 -19.45 -57.28
N GLU A 287 0.17 -18.39 -56.78
CA GLU A 287 0.87 -17.14 -56.42
C GLU A 287 1.60 -17.23 -55.07
N LYS A 288 0.90 -17.66 -54.02
CA LYS A 288 1.37 -17.60 -52.63
C LYS A 288 1.95 -18.92 -52.11
N LYS A 289 1.75 -20.04 -52.81
CA LYS A 289 2.19 -21.41 -52.45
C LYS A 289 1.68 -21.86 -51.09
N ALA A 290 0.56 -21.29 -50.64
CA ALA A 290 -0.03 -21.55 -49.33
C ALA A 290 -1.56 -21.60 -49.47
N LEU A 291 -2.21 -22.29 -48.54
CA LEU A 291 -3.67 -22.38 -48.51
C LEU A 291 -4.31 -21.02 -48.15
N PRO A 292 -5.26 -20.51 -48.97
CA PRO A 292 -6.06 -19.36 -48.57
C PRO A 292 -6.96 -19.77 -47.41
N LEU A 293 -7.03 -18.93 -46.38
CA LEU A 293 -7.84 -19.18 -45.20
C LEU A 293 -8.93 -18.13 -45.09
N THR A 294 -10.16 -18.58 -44.82
CA THR A 294 -11.21 -17.71 -44.30
C THR A 294 -10.93 -17.37 -42.84
N VAL A 295 -11.59 -16.34 -42.30
CA VAL A 295 -11.46 -15.96 -40.88
C VAL A 295 -11.84 -17.13 -39.96
N SER A 296 -12.87 -17.89 -40.31
CA SER A 296 -13.32 -19.06 -39.55
C SER A 296 -12.28 -20.18 -39.59
N TRP A 297 -11.76 -20.51 -40.78
CA TRP A 297 -10.72 -21.52 -40.94
C TRP A 297 -9.40 -21.15 -40.24
N ALA A 298 -9.04 -19.87 -40.23
CA ALA A 298 -7.89 -19.40 -39.46
C ALA A 298 -8.09 -19.63 -37.95
N TYR A 299 -9.30 -19.37 -37.44
CA TYR A 299 -9.62 -19.57 -36.03
C TYR A 299 -9.54 -21.05 -35.64
N THR A 300 -10.05 -21.94 -36.50
CA THR A 300 -9.88 -23.39 -36.36
C THR A 300 -8.40 -23.77 -36.43
N HIS A 301 -7.71 -23.43 -37.52
CA HIS A 301 -6.33 -23.86 -37.77
C HIS A 301 -5.33 -23.41 -36.71
N TYR A 302 -5.44 -22.18 -36.20
CA TYR A 302 -4.55 -21.62 -35.17
C TYR A 302 -5.07 -21.82 -33.74
N GLY A 303 -6.05 -22.70 -33.52
CA GLY A 303 -6.69 -22.90 -32.21
C GLY A 303 -5.72 -23.17 -31.05
N VAL A 304 -4.66 -23.96 -31.26
CA VAL A 304 -3.63 -24.21 -30.23
C VAL A 304 -2.89 -22.93 -29.84
N SER A 305 -2.41 -22.16 -30.82
CA SER A 305 -1.71 -20.90 -30.57
C SER A 305 -2.62 -19.87 -29.89
N HIS A 306 -3.87 -19.76 -30.37
CA HIS A 306 -4.90 -18.92 -29.76
C HIS A 306 -5.14 -19.29 -28.29
N THR A 307 -5.34 -20.58 -27.99
CA THR A 307 -5.61 -21.06 -26.63
C THR A 307 -4.44 -20.78 -25.67
N LEU A 308 -3.20 -21.01 -26.11
CA LEU A 308 -2.02 -20.71 -25.32
C LEU A 308 -1.89 -19.20 -25.03
N LEU A 309 -2.15 -18.36 -26.03
CA LEU A 309 -2.11 -16.91 -25.88
C LEU A 309 -3.24 -16.41 -24.96
N LEU A 310 -4.44 -16.98 -25.07
CA LEU A 310 -5.56 -16.70 -24.18
C LEU A 310 -5.20 -17.02 -22.73
N PHE A 311 -4.67 -18.22 -22.45
CA PHE A 311 -4.22 -18.57 -21.11
C PHE A 311 -3.12 -17.65 -20.60
N SER A 312 -2.19 -17.24 -21.46
CA SER A 312 -1.15 -16.26 -21.11
C SER A 312 -1.77 -14.95 -20.62
N VAL A 313 -2.72 -14.40 -21.39
CA VAL A 313 -3.42 -13.14 -21.06
C VAL A 313 -4.22 -13.28 -19.76
N LEU A 314 -4.95 -14.38 -19.58
CA LEU A 314 -5.74 -14.61 -18.37
C LEU A 314 -4.84 -14.71 -17.13
N PHE A 315 -3.71 -15.41 -17.20
CA PHE A 315 -2.77 -15.53 -16.09
C PHE A 315 -2.03 -14.22 -15.75
N LEU A 316 -1.72 -13.40 -16.75
CA LEU A 316 -1.15 -12.08 -16.53
C LEU A 316 -2.19 -11.13 -15.92
N ALA A 317 -3.46 -11.22 -16.35
CA ALA A 317 -4.55 -10.43 -15.78
C ALA A 317 -4.81 -10.78 -14.32
N THR A 318 -4.86 -12.08 -13.96
CA THR A 318 -5.02 -12.50 -12.56
C THR A 318 -3.85 -12.01 -11.70
N THR A 319 -2.63 -12.05 -12.22
CA THR A 319 -1.45 -11.51 -11.53
C THR A 319 -1.55 -10.00 -11.35
N GLY A 320 -1.95 -9.24 -12.39
CA GLY A 320 -2.10 -7.79 -12.32
C GLY A 320 -3.10 -7.36 -11.25
N VAL A 321 -4.24 -8.06 -11.18
CA VAL A 321 -5.24 -7.80 -10.12
C VAL A 321 -4.71 -8.19 -8.74
N ALA A 322 -3.99 -9.31 -8.62
CA ALA A 322 -3.38 -9.71 -7.36
C ALA A 322 -2.39 -8.65 -6.83
N ILE A 323 -1.51 -8.13 -7.69
CA ILE A 323 -0.55 -7.06 -7.37
C ILE A 323 -1.28 -5.75 -6.97
N TYR A 324 -2.41 -5.45 -7.60
CA TYR A 324 -3.21 -4.27 -7.23
C TYR A 324 -3.82 -4.41 -5.82
N THR A 325 -4.21 -5.62 -5.43
CA THR A 325 -4.88 -5.88 -4.15
C THR A 325 -3.96 -6.26 -2.99
N ASP A 326 -2.72 -6.69 -3.25
CA ASP A 326 -1.79 -7.22 -2.26
C ASP A 326 -0.35 -6.82 -2.58
N SER A 327 0.48 -6.58 -1.56
CA SER A 327 1.86 -6.16 -1.78
C SER A 327 2.71 -7.30 -2.38
N LEU A 328 3.04 -7.16 -3.67
CA LEU A 328 4.23 -7.67 -4.36
C LEU A 328 4.55 -9.18 -4.22
N PHE A 329 3.53 -10.04 -4.20
CA PHE A 329 3.76 -11.48 -4.40
C PHE A 329 3.64 -11.86 -5.89
N MET A 330 4.79 -12.12 -6.54
CA MET A 330 4.80 -12.66 -7.90
C MET A 330 4.30 -14.11 -7.88
N SER A 331 3.03 -14.29 -8.25
CA SER A 331 2.37 -15.59 -8.23
C SER A 331 2.91 -16.54 -9.32
N VAL A 332 2.73 -17.85 -9.15
CA VAL A 332 3.02 -18.87 -10.18
C VAL A 332 2.34 -18.56 -11.52
N PHE A 333 1.17 -17.91 -11.48
CA PHE A 333 0.45 -17.49 -12.68
C PHE A 333 1.24 -16.49 -13.52
N PHE A 334 2.07 -15.63 -12.92
CA PHE A 334 2.92 -14.71 -13.68
C PHE A 334 3.88 -15.47 -14.61
N TRP A 335 4.56 -16.47 -14.05
CA TRP A 335 5.53 -17.28 -14.79
C TRP A 335 4.85 -18.16 -15.84
N LEU A 336 3.68 -18.74 -15.53
CA LEU A 336 2.86 -19.46 -16.52
C LEU A 336 2.42 -18.54 -17.66
N GLY A 337 2.02 -17.30 -17.33
CA GLY A 337 1.67 -16.26 -18.28
C GLY A 337 2.79 -15.98 -19.27
N ILE A 338 4.01 -15.76 -18.76
CA ILE A 338 5.20 -15.52 -19.60
C ILE A 338 5.58 -16.76 -20.41
N ALA A 339 5.58 -17.95 -19.81
CA ALA A 339 6.00 -19.19 -20.45
C ALA A 339 5.11 -19.59 -21.64
N PHE A 340 3.83 -19.23 -21.60
CA PHE A 340 2.89 -19.55 -22.69
C PHE A 340 3.07 -18.70 -23.94
N VAL A 341 3.66 -17.49 -23.84
CA VAL A 341 3.92 -16.64 -25.02
C VAL A 341 4.86 -17.31 -26.04
N PRO A 342 6.08 -17.78 -25.67
CA PRO A 342 6.95 -18.45 -26.64
C PRO A 342 6.35 -19.76 -27.16
N LEU A 343 5.62 -20.50 -26.32
CA LEU A 343 4.92 -21.73 -26.75
C LEU A 343 3.82 -21.43 -27.78
N ALA A 344 3.04 -20.36 -27.58
CA ALA A 344 2.03 -19.90 -28.51
C ALA A 344 2.65 -19.51 -29.86
N TYR A 345 3.79 -18.82 -29.83
CA TYR A 345 4.53 -18.41 -31.03
C TYR A 345 5.13 -19.59 -31.80
N LEU A 346 5.76 -20.53 -31.09
CA LEU A 346 6.30 -21.76 -31.71
C LEU A 346 5.18 -22.60 -32.35
N SER A 347 4.04 -22.72 -31.65
CA SER A 347 2.85 -23.41 -32.17
C SER A 347 2.31 -22.71 -33.42
N TYR A 348 2.19 -21.37 -33.40
CA TYR A 348 1.79 -20.58 -34.56
C TYR A 348 2.72 -20.82 -35.76
N ARG A 349 4.04 -20.77 -35.56
CA ARG A 349 5.03 -20.98 -36.63
C ARG A 349 4.93 -22.40 -37.19
N HIS A 350 4.73 -23.39 -36.32
CA HIS A 350 4.53 -24.77 -36.74
C HIS A 350 3.23 -24.94 -37.55
N GLN A 351 2.11 -24.37 -37.07
CA GLN A 351 0.82 -24.39 -37.76
C GLN A 351 0.88 -23.65 -39.10
N ARG A 352 1.56 -22.50 -39.18
CA ARG A 352 1.71 -21.75 -40.43
C ARG A 352 2.40 -22.57 -41.52
N ARG A 353 3.47 -23.29 -41.18
CA ARG A 353 4.19 -24.18 -42.11
C ARG A 353 3.36 -25.34 -42.65
N LYS A 354 2.28 -25.74 -41.96
CA LYS A 354 1.37 -26.78 -42.45
C LYS A 354 0.45 -26.29 -43.59
N LEU A 355 0.38 -24.98 -43.83
CA LEU A 355 -0.43 -24.42 -44.92
C LEU A 355 0.34 -24.38 -46.24
N ASP A 356 1.66 -24.55 -46.20
CA ASP A 356 2.52 -24.48 -47.38
C ASP A 356 2.31 -25.73 -48.25
N PHE A 357 2.06 -25.52 -49.54
CA PHE A 357 1.87 -26.60 -50.50
C PHE A 357 3.20 -27.23 -50.90
N GLN A 358 3.17 -28.52 -51.21
CA GLN A 358 4.32 -29.24 -51.76
C GLN A 358 4.13 -29.41 -53.27
N SER A 359 5.10 -28.97 -54.06
CA SER A 359 5.11 -29.24 -55.49
C SER A 359 5.59 -30.67 -55.75
N ILE A 360 4.88 -31.34 -56.66
CA ILE A 360 5.21 -32.68 -57.14
C ILE A 360 5.31 -32.57 -58.67
N PRO A 361 6.54 -32.64 -59.24
CA PRO A 361 6.69 -32.63 -60.68
C PRO A 361 6.04 -33.87 -61.28
N THR A 362 5.35 -33.71 -62.41
CA THR A 362 4.67 -34.80 -63.10
C THR A 362 4.79 -34.65 -64.62
N THR A 363 4.94 -35.78 -65.30
CA THR A 363 4.95 -35.87 -66.77
C THR A 363 3.64 -36.42 -67.33
N LEU A 364 2.68 -36.69 -66.45
CA LEU A 364 1.36 -37.23 -66.81
C LEU A 364 0.48 -36.14 -67.41
N ASP A 365 -0.38 -36.54 -68.34
CA ASP A 365 -1.48 -35.73 -68.84
C ASP A 365 -2.54 -35.52 -67.76
N GLU A 366 -3.31 -34.44 -67.89
CA GLU A 366 -4.33 -34.05 -66.90
C GLU A 366 -5.30 -35.20 -66.62
N GLN A 367 -5.78 -35.90 -67.65
CA GLN A 367 -6.70 -37.03 -67.50
C GLN A 367 -6.10 -38.19 -66.69
N ALA A 368 -4.83 -38.55 -66.92
CA ALA A 368 -4.20 -39.60 -66.13
C ALA A 368 -3.96 -39.17 -64.68
N ILE A 369 -3.74 -37.88 -64.41
CA ILE A 369 -3.68 -37.35 -63.06
C ILE A 369 -5.05 -37.50 -62.38
N TYR A 370 -6.14 -37.13 -63.08
CA TYR A 370 -7.52 -37.31 -62.59
C TYR A 370 -7.83 -38.77 -62.24
N ASP A 371 -7.59 -39.69 -63.17
CA ASP A 371 -7.91 -41.11 -62.97
C ASP A 371 -7.14 -41.70 -61.79
N ARG A 372 -5.88 -41.29 -61.60
CA ARG A 372 -5.06 -41.75 -60.46
C ARG A 372 -5.57 -41.21 -59.13
N ILE A 373 -5.94 -39.93 -59.08
CA ILE A 373 -6.49 -39.34 -57.85
C ILE A 373 -7.84 -39.98 -57.52
N TYR A 374 -8.69 -40.22 -58.52
CA TYR A 374 -9.97 -40.89 -58.34
C TYR A 374 -9.80 -42.31 -57.78
N ASN A 375 -8.93 -43.11 -58.37
CA ASN A 375 -8.61 -44.44 -57.86
C ASN A 375 -8.06 -44.41 -56.43
N LEU A 376 -7.27 -43.39 -56.11
CA LEU A 376 -6.71 -43.22 -54.78
C LEU A 376 -7.76 -42.80 -53.75
N ALA A 377 -8.68 -41.92 -54.13
CA ALA A 377 -9.84 -41.53 -53.33
C ALA A 377 -10.73 -42.75 -53.04
N ALA A 378 -11.04 -43.56 -54.06
CA ALA A 378 -11.81 -44.80 -53.89
C ALA A 378 -11.09 -45.84 -53.01
N THR A 379 -9.77 -45.98 -53.16
CA THR A 379 -8.97 -46.95 -52.38
C THR A 379 -8.91 -46.58 -50.89
N TYR A 380 -8.88 -45.29 -50.58
CA TYR A 380 -8.72 -44.78 -49.21
C TYR A 380 -9.97 -44.15 -48.62
N ASP A 381 -11.13 -44.33 -49.27
CA ASP A 381 -12.43 -43.86 -48.82
C ASP A 381 -12.44 -42.34 -48.54
N TRP A 382 -11.98 -41.57 -49.54
CA TRP A 382 -12.02 -40.11 -49.50
C TRP A 382 -13.32 -39.62 -50.14
N ASP A 383 -14.01 -38.73 -49.45
CA ASP A 383 -15.15 -38.01 -50.01
C ASP A 383 -14.64 -36.77 -50.73
N VAL A 384 -15.08 -36.55 -51.97
CA VAL A 384 -14.59 -35.43 -52.77
C VAL A 384 -15.60 -34.29 -52.72
N ASP A 385 -15.18 -33.17 -52.12
CA ASP A 385 -15.98 -31.95 -51.97
C ASP A 385 -16.13 -31.20 -53.30
N HIS A 386 -15.04 -31.13 -54.06
CA HIS A 386 -14.98 -30.37 -55.30
C HIS A 386 -14.09 -31.06 -56.34
N TYR A 387 -14.65 -31.20 -57.54
CA TYR A 387 -13.95 -31.60 -58.75
C TYR A 387 -14.04 -30.45 -59.75
N GLY A 388 -12.93 -29.73 -59.94
CA GLY A 388 -12.77 -28.67 -60.94
C GLY A 388 -11.62 -28.97 -61.89
N GLU A 389 -11.54 -28.20 -62.99
CA GLU A 389 -10.44 -28.30 -63.97
C GLU A 389 -9.10 -27.79 -63.41
N ASP A 390 -9.16 -26.92 -62.41
CA ASP A 390 -8.03 -26.21 -61.79
C ASP A 390 -7.60 -26.82 -60.45
N CYS A 391 -8.54 -27.43 -59.71
CA CYS A 391 -8.28 -28.04 -58.42
C CYS A 391 -9.24 -29.17 -58.04
N ILE A 392 -8.77 -30.03 -57.13
CA ILE A 392 -9.56 -31.04 -56.44
C ILE A 392 -9.46 -30.79 -54.95
N VAL A 393 -10.62 -30.84 -54.27
CA VAL A 393 -10.71 -30.76 -52.80
C VAL A 393 -11.43 -31.99 -52.30
N ALA A 394 -10.84 -32.70 -51.35
CA ALA A 394 -11.42 -33.90 -50.75
C ALA A 394 -11.24 -33.91 -49.24
N HIS A 395 -12.09 -34.64 -48.53
CA HIS A 395 -11.92 -34.91 -47.11
C HIS A 395 -11.85 -36.40 -46.82
N THR A 396 -11.15 -36.73 -45.74
CA THR A 396 -11.04 -38.11 -45.24
C THR A 396 -12.09 -38.38 -44.19
N ASN A 397 -12.63 -39.60 -44.18
CA ASN A 397 -13.54 -40.07 -43.15
C ASN A 397 -12.77 -40.81 -42.05
N PRO A 398 -12.50 -40.17 -40.89
CA PRO A 398 -11.86 -40.87 -39.80
C PRO A 398 -12.83 -41.91 -39.22
N ALA A 399 -12.38 -43.13 -38.97
CA ALA A 399 -13.16 -44.09 -38.20
C ALA A 399 -13.43 -43.56 -36.77
N ILE A 400 -14.59 -43.92 -36.23
CA ILE A 400 -15.18 -43.44 -34.96
C ILE A 400 -14.22 -43.53 -33.74
N TRP A 401 -13.20 -44.39 -33.80
CA TRP A 401 -12.24 -44.65 -32.73
C TRP A 401 -10.91 -43.88 -32.86
N HIS A 402 -10.75 -43.01 -33.86
CA HIS A 402 -9.55 -42.19 -34.02
C HIS A 402 -9.74 -40.79 -33.43
N LEU A 403 -8.77 -40.30 -32.64
CA LEU A 403 -8.73 -38.95 -32.03
C LEU A 403 -8.55 -37.80 -33.06
N THR A 404 -8.85 -38.04 -34.33
CA THR A 404 -8.65 -37.11 -35.44
C THR A 404 -9.99 -36.82 -36.09
N TRP A 405 -10.34 -35.54 -36.24
CA TRP A 405 -11.60 -35.10 -36.87
C TRP A 405 -11.58 -35.13 -38.41
N GLY A 406 -10.67 -35.91 -39.00
CA GLY A 406 -10.48 -35.97 -40.45
C GLY A 406 -9.50 -34.93 -40.97
N GLU A 407 -9.19 -35.05 -42.24
CA GLU A 407 -8.24 -34.22 -42.99
C GLU A 407 -8.88 -33.75 -44.28
N GLN A 408 -8.60 -32.50 -44.67
CA GLN A 408 -8.89 -31.94 -45.97
C GLN A 408 -7.63 -31.94 -46.83
N ILE A 409 -7.79 -32.43 -48.05
CA ILE A 409 -6.76 -32.62 -49.06
C ILE A 409 -7.05 -31.63 -50.18
N PHE A 410 -6.03 -30.88 -50.56
CA PHE A 410 -6.07 -29.87 -51.60
C PHE A 410 -5.06 -30.25 -52.68
N ILE A 411 -5.53 -30.32 -53.91
CA ILE A 411 -4.72 -30.63 -55.10
C ILE A 411 -4.98 -29.53 -56.11
N VAL A 412 -3.94 -28.82 -56.53
CA VAL A 412 -4.03 -27.73 -57.51
C VAL A 412 -3.14 -28.07 -58.70
N PHE A 413 -3.70 -27.97 -59.90
CA PHE A 413 -3.00 -28.29 -61.15
C PHE A 413 -2.16 -27.12 -61.64
N ASP A 414 -0.97 -27.43 -62.15
CA ASP A 414 -0.04 -26.47 -62.75
C ASP A 414 0.68 -27.14 -63.93
N LYS A 415 1.26 -26.36 -64.83
CA LYS A 415 1.90 -26.89 -66.04
C LYS A 415 3.15 -27.70 -65.68
N GLY A 416 3.04 -29.03 -65.77
CA GLY A 416 4.14 -29.97 -65.51
C GLY A 416 4.39 -30.27 -64.02
N GLN A 417 3.52 -29.81 -63.12
CA GLN A 417 3.61 -30.11 -61.68
C GLN A 417 2.24 -30.02 -61.01
N VAL A 418 2.10 -30.67 -59.86
CA VAL A 418 0.88 -30.62 -59.04
C VAL A 418 1.24 -30.11 -57.65
N TRP A 419 0.48 -29.14 -57.16
CA TRP A 419 0.63 -28.62 -55.81
C TRP A 419 -0.33 -29.36 -54.89
N VAL A 420 0.21 -29.99 -53.85
CA VAL A 420 -0.58 -30.81 -52.92
C VAL A 420 -0.37 -30.34 -51.48
N ASN A 421 -1.48 -30.24 -50.74
CA ASN A 421 -1.46 -30.08 -49.30
C ASN A 421 -2.53 -30.96 -48.63
N SER A 422 -2.30 -31.33 -47.38
CA SER A 422 -3.26 -32.04 -46.53
C SER A 422 -3.22 -31.38 -45.16
N VAL A 423 -4.35 -30.88 -44.69
CA VAL A 423 -4.49 -30.23 -43.39
C VAL A 423 -5.63 -30.89 -42.61
N ASN A 424 -5.74 -30.59 -41.32
CA ASN A 424 -6.92 -31.01 -40.56
C ASN A 424 -8.17 -30.45 -41.22
N ASP A 425 -9.26 -31.20 -41.17
CA ASP A 425 -10.56 -30.73 -41.64
C ASP A 425 -10.88 -29.36 -41.02
N LEU A 426 -10.90 -28.31 -41.85
CA LEU A 426 -11.09 -26.92 -41.40
C LEU A 426 -12.56 -26.62 -41.09
N ASN A 427 -13.48 -27.48 -41.55
CA ASN A 427 -14.90 -27.39 -41.27
C ASN A 427 -15.27 -28.05 -39.95
N LYS A 428 -14.37 -28.86 -39.36
CA LYS A 428 -14.54 -29.48 -38.04
C LYS A 428 -13.53 -28.89 -37.05
N ARG A 429 -13.92 -28.70 -35.78
CA ARG A 429 -13.04 -28.09 -34.76
C ARG A 429 -11.72 -28.86 -34.67
N THR A 430 -10.59 -28.14 -34.61
CA THR A 430 -9.25 -28.76 -34.60
C THR A 430 -9.11 -29.79 -33.48
N SER A 431 -8.70 -31.00 -33.84
CA SER A 431 -8.14 -31.95 -32.88
C SER A 431 -6.74 -31.45 -32.53
N PRO A 432 -6.42 -31.25 -31.24
CA PRO A 432 -5.04 -31.01 -30.82
C PRO A 432 -4.10 -32.21 -31.06
N PHE A 433 -4.62 -33.36 -31.52
CA PHE A 433 -3.90 -34.65 -31.60
C PHE A 433 -3.74 -35.25 -33.01
N SER A 434 -3.86 -34.48 -34.10
CA SER A 434 -3.56 -34.98 -35.45
C SER A 434 -2.05 -34.96 -35.77
N PHE A 435 -1.30 -35.82 -35.08
CA PHE A 435 0.12 -36.00 -35.35
C PHE A 435 0.34 -37.02 -36.49
N GLY A 436 0.83 -36.54 -37.64
CA GLY A 436 1.48 -37.37 -38.67
C GLY A 436 0.64 -37.86 -39.86
N TYR A 437 -0.68 -37.75 -39.81
CA TYR A 437 -1.57 -38.25 -40.87
C TYR A 437 -1.53 -37.42 -42.17
N ALA A 438 -1.47 -36.09 -42.07
CA ALA A 438 -1.39 -35.19 -43.23
C ALA A 438 -0.23 -35.50 -44.18
N LYS A 439 0.94 -35.84 -43.64
CA LYS A 439 2.10 -36.22 -44.45
C LYS A 439 1.91 -37.54 -45.20
N ARG A 440 1.04 -38.42 -44.70
CA ARG A 440 0.72 -39.71 -45.32
C ARG A 440 -0.08 -39.52 -46.60
N ASN A 441 -1.09 -38.65 -46.61
CA ASN A 441 -1.92 -38.41 -47.79
C ASN A 441 -1.11 -37.71 -48.90
N VAL A 442 -0.32 -36.70 -48.54
CA VAL A 442 0.62 -36.07 -49.50
C VAL A 442 1.61 -37.09 -50.07
N ARG A 443 2.13 -38.03 -49.26
CA ARG A 443 3.02 -39.10 -49.72
C ARG A 443 2.31 -40.07 -50.66
N ARG A 444 1.09 -40.50 -50.34
CA ARG A 444 0.28 -41.38 -51.21
C ARG A 444 0.05 -40.76 -52.58
N ILE A 445 -0.29 -39.47 -52.62
CA ILE A 445 -0.47 -38.72 -53.87
C ILE A 445 0.85 -38.64 -54.63
N ARG A 446 1.96 -38.31 -53.94
CA ARG A 446 3.29 -38.32 -54.56
C ARG A 446 3.60 -39.67 -55.19
N ASP A 447 3.47 -40.75 -54.43
CA ASP A 447 3.81 -42.10 -54.89
C ASP A 447 2.93 -42.49 -56.10
N ALA A 448 1.63 -42.17 -56.08
CA ALA A 448 0.73 -42.42 -57.20
C ALA A 448 1.10 -41.63 -58.47
N LEU A 449 1.58 -40.39 -58.32
CA LEU A 449 1.97 -39.55 -59.46
C LEU A 449 3.37 -39.88 -59.99
N THR A 450 4.30 -40.35 -59.14
CA THR A 450 5.70 -40.60 -59.52
C THR A 450 6.03 -42.05 -59.88
N GLN A 451 5.25 -43.04 -59.43
CA GLN A 451 5.57 -44.48 -59.65
C GLN A 451 5.65 -44.93 -61.13
N SER A 452 5.30 -44.08 -62.10
CA SER A 452 5.54 -44.36 -63.52
C SER A 452 6.76 -43.66 -64.13
N ALA A 453 7.51 -42.84 -63.38
CA ALA A 453 8.77 -42.25 -63.89
C ALA A 453 9.93 -43.26 -63.92
N ALA A 454 9.76 -44.43 -63.29
CA ALA A 454 10.77 -45.52 -63.26
C ALA A 454 10.54 -46.60 -64.32
N ILE A 455 9.74 -46.34 -65.36
CA ILE A 455 9.66 -47.19 -66.54
C ILE A 455 9.84 -46.31 -67.77
N ARG A 456 11.10 -46.01 -68.10
CA ARG A 456 11.58 -45.80 -69.46
C ARG A 456 13.10 -45.97 -69.47
N ASP A 457 13.48 -46.98 -70.26
CA ASP A 457 14.78 -47.48 -70.71
C ASP A 457 15.70 -48.20 -69.71
#